data_AF-A0A011RL88-F1
#
_entry.id   AF-A0A011RL88-F1
#
_cell.length_a   1.000
_cell.length_b   1.000
_cell.length_c   1.000
_cell.angle_alpha   90.00
_cell.angle_beta   90.00
_cell.angle_gamma   90.00
#
_symmetry.space_group_name_H-M   'P 1'
#
loop_
_entity.id
_entity.type
_entity.pdbx_description
1 polymer ?
#
loop_
_entity_poly.entity_id
_entity_poly.type
_entity_poly.pdbx_seq_one_letter_code
_entity_poly.pdbx_strand_id
1 'polypeptide(L)'
;MRNKIKQMMKKEEGFTLVELLAVIVILGLIVALAVPAIGNVITRANNETQAAESALIVDAARLYEIENGRIGSEGVTVEALINAEFLEVRDGDQPTGSVIRTNDGLSYTP
;
A
#
# COMPACT_ATOMS: atom_id res chain seq x y z
N MET A 1 -32.59 50.23 -18.98
CA MET A 1 -31.86 49.12 -18.33
C MET A 1 -31.10 48.18 -19.29
N ARG A 2 -31.46 48.08 -20.58
CA ARG A 2 -30.81 47.18 -21.57
C ARG A 2 -29.32 47.44 -21.87
N ASN A 3 -28.80 48.64 -21.60
CA ASN A 3 -27.42 49.00 -21.95
C ASN A 3 -26.34 48.46 -20.99
N LYS A 4 -26.68 48.13 -19.74
CA LYS A 4 -25.70 47.59 -18.77
C LYS A 4 -25.30 46.15 -19.09
N ILE A 5 -26.23 45.34 -19.59
CA ILE A 5 -25.99 43.93 -19.95
C ILE A 5 -24.99 43.83 -21.12
N LYS A 6 -25.12 44.69 -22.14
CA LYS A 6 -24.16 44.76 -23.27
C LYS A 6 -22.74 45.20 -22.86
N GLN A 7 -22.60 45.97 -21.77
CA GLN A 7 -21.29 46.34 -21.24
C GLN A 7 -20.65 45.23 -20.40
N MET A 8 -21.44 44.38 -19.75
CA MET A 8 -20.94 43.24 -18.99
C MET A 8 -20.40 42.12 -19.90
N MET A 9 -21.07 41.84 -21.03
CA MET A 9 -20.62 40.83 -22.00
C MET A 9 -19.36 41.22 -22.80
N LYS A 10 -18.97 42.50 -22.77
CA LYS A 10 -17.73 42.99 -23.42
C LYS A 10 -16.51 42.99 -22.50
N LYS A 11 -16.67 42.59 -21.24
CA LYS A 11 -15.63 42.55 -20.20
C LYS A 11 -15.11 41.15 -19.91
N GLU A 12 -15.35 40.19 -20.79
CA GLU A 12 -14.67 38.90 -20.71
C GLU A 12 -13.30 39.05 -21.40
N GLU A 13 -12.32 39.49 -20.62
CA GLU A 13 -10.91 39.43 -21.03
C GLU A 13 -10.53 37.94 -21.11
N GLY A 14 -10.36 37.45 -22.33
CA GLY A 14 -9.99 36.05 -22.60
C GLY A 14 -8.55 35.79 -22.20
N PHE A 15 -8.34 34.66 -21.52
CA PHE A 15 -7.01 34.14 -21.17
C PHE A 15 -6.17 33.90 -22.44
N THR A 16 -4.88 34.21 -22.41
CA THR A 16 -4.02 34.00 -23.58
C THR A 16 -3.55 32.54 -23.66
N LEU A 17 -3.29 32.04 -24.87
CA LEU A 17 -2.72 30.70 -25.05
C LEU A 17 -1.33 30.58 -24.40
N VAL A 18 -0.57 31.68 -24.34
CA VAL A 18 0.77 31.72 -23.74
C VAL A 18 0.71 31.51 -22.23
N GLU A 19 -0.28 32.08 -21.55
CA GLU A 19 -0.46 31.87 -20.11
C GLU A 19 -0.83 30.41 -19.80
N LEU A 20 -1.72 29.79 -20.59
CA LEU A 20 -2.02 28.37 -20.42
C LEU A 20 -0.80 27.48 -20.71
N LEU A 21 -0.01 27.83 -21.72
CA LEU A 21 1.21 27.11 -22.08
C LEU A 21 2.23 27.13 -20.92
N ALA A 22 2.46 28.29 -20.30
CA ALA A 22 3.39 28.41 -19.19
C ALA A 22 2.97 27.52 -17.99
N VAL A 23 1.67 27.45 -17.69
CA VAL A 23 1.15 26.64 -16.59
C VAL A 23 1.37 25.14 -16.84
N ILE A 24 1.06 24.63 -18.04
CA ILE A 24 1.24 23.20 -18.33
C ILE A 24 2.71 22.79 -18.34
N VAL A 25 3.63 23.69 -18.71
CA VAL A 25 5.07 23.43 -18.64
C VAL A 25 5.52 23.27 -17.20
N ILE A 26 5.07 24.16 -16.30
CA ILE A 26 5.39 24.07 -14.87
C ILE A 26 4.78 22.81 -14.26
N LEU A 27 3.52 22.49 -14.56
CA LEU A 27 2.86 21.27 -14.10
C LEU A 27 3.58 20.01 -14.62
N GLY A 28 4.00 20.01 -15.89
CA GLY A 28 4.76 18.91 -16.48
C GLY A 28 6.10 18.69 -15.77
N LEU A 29 6.82 19.75 -15.43
CA LEU A 29 8.08 19.68 -14.69
C LEU A 29 7.88 19.10 -13.28
N ILE A 30 6.82 19.52 -12.57
CA ILE A 30 6.49 19.01 -11.24
C ILE A 30 6.14 17.51 -11.32
N VAL A 31 5.25 17.14 -12.25
CA VAL A 31 4.81 15.73 -12.42
C VAL A 31 5.99 14.82 -12.76
N ALA A 32 6.91 15.26 -13.62
CA ALA A 32 8.07 14.49 -14.02
C ALA A 32 8.97 14.08 -12.83
N LEU A 33 9.12 14.95 -11.83
CA LEU A 33 9.88 14.65 -10.61
C LEU A 33 9.04 13.92 -9.55
N ALA A 34 7.76 14.28 -9.42
CA ALA A 34 6.89 13.79 -8.36
C ALA A 34 6.48 12.31 -8.54
N VAL A 35 6.16 11.88 -9.77
CA VAL A 35 5.69 10.51 -10.04
C VAL A 35 6.71 9.42 -9.63
N PRO A 36 7.99 9.47 -10.06
CA PRO A 36 8.96 8.46 -9.64
C PRO A 36 9.25 8.48 -8.13
N ALA A 37 9.24 9.67 -7.51
CA ALA A 37 9.44 9.81 -6.07
C ALA A 37 8.32 9.11 -5.28
N ILE A 38 7.05 9.32 -5.65
CA ILE A 38 5.90 8.68 -5.02
C ILE A 38 5.91 7.16 -5.25
N GLY A 39 6.25 6.71 -6.46
CA GLY A 39 6.36 5.29 -6.78
C GLY A 39 7.34 4.54 -5.88
N ASN A 40 8.52 5.12 -5.63
CA ASN A 40 9.52 4.53 -4.74
C ASN A 40 9.03 4.45 -3.28
N VAL A 41 8.32 5.47 -2.79
CA VAL A 41 7.74 5.46 -1.44
C VAL A 41 6.69 4.36 -1.30
N ILE A 42 5.82 4.19 -2.29
CA ILE A 42 4.79 3.14 -2.28
C ILE A 42 5.43 1.75 -2.28
N THR A 43 6.41 1.50 -3.15
CA THR A 43 7.11 0.21 -3.20
C THR A 43 7.80 -0.09 -1.87
N ARG A 44 8.46 0.91 -1.27
CA ARG A 44 9.08 0.76 0.04
C ARG A 44 8.05 0.45 1.13
N ALA A 45 6.93 1.18 1.16
CA ALA A 45 5.86 0.95 2.13
C ALA A 45 5.29 -0.46 1.99
N ASN A 46 5.05 -0.94 0.76
CA ASN A 46 4.57 -2.29 0.51
C ASN A 46 5.56 -3.36 0.99
N ASN A 47 6.87 -3.17 0.73
CA ASN A 47 7.90 -4.10 1.21
C ASN A 47 8.00 -4.10 2.73
N GLU A 48 7.91 -2.95 3.37
CA GLU A 48 7.91 -2.82 4.84
C GLU A 48 6.67 -3.48 5.45
N THR A 49 5.49 -3.28 4.86
CA THR A 49 4.25 -3.94 5.28
C THR A 49 4.35 -5.46 5.15
N GLN A 50 4.81 -5.98 4.00
CA GLN A 50 4.97 -7.42 3.80
C GLN A 50 5.97 -8.04 4.79
N ALA A 51 7.07 -7.34 5.08
CA ALA A 51 8.03 -7.79 6.08
C ALA A 51 7.43 -7.81 7.50
N ALA A 52 6.63 -6.79 7.85
CA ALA A 52 5.93 -6.74 9.13
C ALA A 52 4.87 -7.84 9.26
N GLU A 53 4.06 -8.06 8.23
CA GLU A 53 3.07 -9.16 8.18
C GLU A 53 3.73 -10.53 8.33
N SER A 54 4.83 -10.77 7.60
CA SER A 54 5.61 -12.01 7.71
C SER A 54 6.11 -12.24 9.14
N ALA A 55 6.58 -11.18 9.82
CA ALA A 55 7.03 -11.27 11.21
C ALA A 55 5.88 -11.60 12.16
N LEU A 56 4.72 -10.96 12.00
CA LEU A 56 3.52 -11.24 12.79
C LEU A 56 3.06 -12.70 12.63
N ILE A 57 3.06 -13.22 11.41
CA ILE A 57 2.69 -14.61 11.13
C ILE A 57 3.69 -15.58 11.78
N VAL A 58 5.00 -15.28 11.71
CA VAL A 58 6.02 -16.10 12.39
C VAL A 58 5.85 -16.06 13.90
N ASP A 59 5.54 -14.91 14.49
CA ASP A 59 5.30 -14.78 15.93
C ASP A 59 4.03 -15.52 16.37
N ALA A 60 2.96 -15.46 15.57
CA ALA A 60 1.76 -16.29 15.77
C ALA A 60 2.10 -17.79 15.74
N ALA A 61 2.94 -18.22 14.79
CA ALA A 61 3.40 -19.60 14.72
C ALA A 61 4.28 -19.99 15.93
N ARG A 62 5.10 -19.07 16.46
CA ARG A 62 5.87 -19.31 17.70
C ARG A 62 4.94 -19.52 18.89
N LEU A 63 3.88 -18.71 19.01
CA LEU A 63 2.87 -18.88 20.07
C LEU A 63 2.14 -20.22 19.92
N TYR A 64 1.73 -20.55 18.70
CA TYR A 64 1.12 -21.85 18.39
C TYR A 64 2.04 -23.01 18.79
N GLU A 65 3.35 -22.90 18.55
CA GLU A 65 4.32 -23.93 18.92
C GLU A 65 4.44 -24.12 20.45
N ILE A 66 4.35 -23.03 21.21
CA ILE A 66 4.42 -23.08 22.68
C ILE A 66 3.22 -23.86 23.25
N GLU A 67 2.04 -23.72 22.65
CA GLU A 67 0.81 -24.33 23.14
C GLU A 67 0.58 -25.75 22.58
N ASN A 68 0.76 -25.92 21.27
CA ASN A 68 0.40 -27.16 20.55
C ASN A 68 1.59 -28.08 20.28
N GLY A 69 2.80 -27.66 20.68
CA GLY A 69 4.02 -28.40 20.50
C GLY A 69 4.77 -28.07 19.20
N ARG A 70 5.93 -28.71 19.05
CA ARG A 70 6.95 -28.35 18.07
C ARG A 70 6.43 -28.37 16.61
N ILE A 71 6.47 -27.22 15.92
CA ILE A 71 6.21 -27.16 14.47
C ILE A 71 7.30 -27.94 13.73
N GLY A 72 6.87 -28.96 12.97
CA GLY A 72 7.74 -29.83 12.18
C GLY A 72 8.03 -29.30 10.78
N SER A 73 8.57 -30.17 9.92
CA SER A 73 8.85 -29.85 8.51
C SER A 73 7.60 -29.71 7.65
N GLU A 74 6.48 -30.28 8.09
CA GLU A 74 5.17 -30.10 7.44
C GLU A 74 4.61 -28.68 7.63
N GLY A 75 5.16 -27.94 8.60
CA GLY A 75 4.78 -26.56 8.88
C GLY A 75 3.38 -26.41 9.49
N VAL A 76 2.94 -25.16 9.54
CA VAL A 76 1.58 -24.77 9.91
C VAL A 76 1.09 -23.75 8.88
N THR A 77 -0.14 -23.89 8.41
CA THR A 77 -0.71 -22.94 7.45
C THR A 77 -1.19 -21.68 8.16
N VAL A 78 -1.21 -20.55 7.45
CA VAL A 78 -1.77 -19.30 8.00
C VAL A 78 -3.24 -19.49 8.38
N GLU A 79 -4.00 -20.22 7.57
CA GLU A 79 -5.40 -20.59 7.87
C GLU A 79 -5.54 -21.35 9.20
N ALA A 80 -4.62 -22.27 9.49
CA ALA A 80 -4.64 -22.98 10.78
C ALA A 80 -4.36 -22.04 11.96
N LEU A 81 -3.47 -21.04 11.79
CA LEU A 81 -3.19 -20.04 12.83
C LEU A 81 -4.39 -19.11 13.07
N ILE A 82 -5.14 -18.77 12.02
CA ILE A 82 -6.37 -17.98 12.12
C ILE A 82 -7.46 -18.79 12.85
N ASN A 83 -7.69 -20.03 12.41
CA ASN A 83 -8.70 -20.89 13.01
C ASN A 83 -8.40 -21.26 14.47
N ALA A 84 -7.11 -21.31 14.84
CA ALA A 84 -6.66 -21.54 16.20
C ALA A 84 -6.52 -20.25 17.03
N GLU A 85 -6.99 -19.10 16.51
CA GLU A 85 -7.01 -17.80 17.21
C GLU A 85 -5.62 -17.23 17.59
N PHE A 86 -4.55 -17.72 16.97
CA PHE A 86 -3.18 -17.18 17.16
C PHE A 86 -2.86 -16.00 16.26
N LEU A 87 -3.65 -15.81 15.19
CA LEU A 87 -3.48 -14.73 14.23
C LEU A 87 -4.83 -14.09 13.92
N GLU A 88 -4.96 -12.81 14.23
CA GLU A 88 -6.09 -12.00 13.80
C GLU A 88 -5.80 -11.32 12.47
N VAL A 89 -6.77 -11.36 11.57
CA VAL A 89 -6.68 -10.72 10.25
C VAL A 89 -7.59 -9.52 10.21
N ARG A 90 -7.09 -8.42 9.65
CA ARG A 90 -7.89 -7.22 9.42
C ARG A 90 -8.94 -7.49 8.35
N ASP A 91 -10.15 -6.95 8.53
CA ASP A 91 -11.24 -7.06 7.56
C ASP A 91 -10.80 -6.75 6.11
N GLY A 92 -11.03 -7.72 5.23
CA GLY A 92 -10.70 -7.64 3.80
C GLY A 92 -9.30 -8.12 3.42
N ASP A 93 -8.45 -8.43 4.39
CA ASP A 93 -7.16 -9.08 4.18
C ASP A 93 -7.31 -10.61 4.28
N GLN A 94 -6.53 -11.36 3.50
CA GLN A 94 -6.55 -12.82 3.48
C GLN A 94 -5.13 -13.33 3.26
N PRO A 95 -4.25 -13.23 4.27
CA PRO A 95 -2.90 -13.75 4.16
C PRO A 95 -2.95 -15.27 3.98
N THR A 96 -2.27 -15.75 2.94
CA THR A 96 -2.13 -17.17 2.62
C THR A 96 -0.73 -17.66 2.94
N GLY A 97 -0.49 -18.96 2.79
CA GLY A 97 0.84 -19.52 2.89
C GLY A 97 1.06 -20.36 4.13
N SER A 98 2.32 -20.59 4.47
CA SER A 98 2.71 -21.50 5.54
C SER A 98 3.97 -21.04 6.27
N VAL A 99 4.06 -21.41 7.54
CA VAL A 99 5.27 -21.28 8.34
C VAL A 99 5.89 -22.65 8.50
N ILE A 100 7.12 -22.80 8.01
CA ILE A 100 7.91 -24.03 8.15
C ILE A 100 9.13 -23.77 9.03
N ARG A 101 9.61 -24.83 9.69
CA ARG A 101 10.89 -24.78 10.38
C ARG A 101 12.04 -25.02 9.40
N THR A 102 12.95 -24.07 9.33
CA THR A 102 14.23 -24.14 8.63
C THR A 102 15.38 -24.29 9.64
N ASN A 103 16.62 -24.42 9.14
CA ASN A 103 17.81 -24.49 10.00
C ASN A 103 18.02 -23.22 10.85
N ASP A 104 17.47 -22.08 10.40
CA ASP A 104 17.62 -20.77 11.03
C ASP A 104 16.41 -20.36 11.91
N GLY A 105 15.40 -21.23 12.03
CA GLY A 105 14.21 -20.97 12.85
C GLY A 105 12.90 -21.20 12.10
N LEU A 106 11.84 -20.48 12.48
CA LEU A 106 10.57 -20.48 11.75
C LEU A 106 10.66 -19.47 10.60
N SER A 107 10.24 -19.88 9.40
CA SER A 107 10.21 -19.04 8.21
C SER A 107 8.84 -19.11 7.57
N TYR A 108 8.27 -17.95 7.28
CA TYR A 108 7.03 -17.81 6.53
C TYR A 108 7.29 -17.85 5.03
N THR A 109 6.37 -18.45 4.28
CA THR A 109 6.31 -18.40 2.82
C THR A 109 4.84 -18.12 2.43
N PRO A 110 4.55 -16.96 1.81
CA PRO A 110 3.19 -16.56 1.42
C PRO A 110 2.55 -17.48 0.38
#